data_AF-A0AAF0IM39-F1
#
_entry.id   AF-A0AAF0IM39-F1
#
_cell.length_a   1.000
_cell.length_b   1.000
_cell.length_c   1.000
_cell.angle_alpha   90.00
_cell.angle_beta   90.00
_cell.angle_gamma   90.00
#
_symmetry.space_group_name_H-M   'P 1'
#
loop_
_entity.id
_entity.type
_entity.pdbx_description
1 polymer ?
#
loop_
_entity_poly.entity_id
_entity_poly.type
_entity_poly.pdbx_seq_one_letter_code
_entity_poly.pdbx_strand_id
1 'polypeptide(L)'
;MHIHNEDGEHLAGEQRISLDETRQVRFTELHVTGTGKAKNFRLQLHLVARNDTVAREPKRVRLLTDAPEHVWATFESAPIGIISKPSKKSAKARHASAHITSNASVSLFNRINSQTYRTKYLSAHGARLSAQSRAWTAFRLVPLARPAEAQALDIDPDVLTYGSTIVLMDEATGVTTDPLVVCKVDRGRILPPYGTRRITLDDGTVADETYLYGAVSQMQKIALLRHVASTNPGAGEWEMDIHAPRMYLCAGMASVDASLPYDNACPAGLAGDAQVLPLAYAASKPAAWADGVVLDDAEDVFCWTLVGISHFSYSFIDTDLLDVSHAPPDAGLVLTPFPIVTSMPFYDTQTHKLAMCVQHMIEPRDDDSPGAKAPAKEVWIGPLGPLTTLVAPVTERSDEADVVVDLPPLRRILEQGSDGDAETQSQLTLPLLFVRSSDGAIYHSGRQILCQDLVAVVRAAGDHRAADALKKLQVGLGAVAGAHELPPGSVWTIRVL
;
A
#
# COMPACT_ATOMS: atom_id res chain seq x y z
N MET A 1 20.35 -1.57 6.31
CA MET A 1 19.02 -1.34 6.93
C MET A 1 19.25 -1.08 8.38
N HIS A 2 18.82 0.09 8.87
CA HIS A 2 18.94 0.52 10.26
C HIS A 2 17.58 0.65 10.92
N ILE A 3 17.60 0.69 12.25
CA ILE A 3 16.42 0.91 13.08
C ILE A 3 16.70 2.10 13.99
N HIS A 4 15.88 3.15 13.88
CA HIS A 4 15.98 4.35 14.72
C HIS A 4 14.66 4.64 15.43
N ASN A 5 14.74 5.25 16.61
CA ASN A 5 13.57 5.72 17.35
C ASN A 5 13.05 7.07 16.83
N GLU A 6 11.99 7.58 17.47
CA GLU A 6 11.42 8.90 17.17
C GLU A 6 12.40 10.06 17.39
N ASP A 7 13.40 9.87 18.25
CA ASP A 7 14.44 10.85 18.59
C ASP A 7 15.69 10.72 17.68
N GLY A 8 15.67 9.80 16.71
CA GLY A 8 16.79 9.51 15.80
C GLY A 8 17.90 8.65 16.41
N GLU A 9 17.74 8.15 17.63
CA GLU A 9 18.70 7.24 18.27
C GLU A 9 18.56 5.83 17.69
N HIS A 10 19.71 5.19 17.46
CA HIS A 10 19.79 3.85 16.93
C HIS A 10 19.34 2.81 17.97
N LEU A 11 18.30 2.04 17.66
CA LEU A 11 17.68 1.10 18.61
C LEU A 11 18.21 -0.33 18.52
N ALA A 12 18.81 -0.75 17.41
CA ALA A 12 19.28 -2.13 17.24
C ALA A 12 20.17 -2.32 16.01
N GLY A 13 20.77 -3.52 15.88
CA GLY A 13 21.77 -3.86 14.87
C GLY A 13 21.37 -3.59 13.41
N GLU A 14 22.37 -3.17 12.63
CA GLU A 14 22.28 -3.00 11.19
C GLU A 14 22.28 -4.36 10.47
N GLN A 15 21.48 -4.49 9.41
CA GLN A 15 21.64 -5.57 8.45
C GLN A 15 21.96 -5.05 7.06
N ARG A 16 22.94 -5.69 6.44
CA ARG A 16 23.33 -5.50 5.04
C ARG A 16 23.16 -6.80 4.28
N ILE A 17 22.42 -6.75 3.18
CA ILE A 17 22.10 -7.92 2.34
C ILE A 17 22.16 -7.47 0.87
N SER A 18 22.71 -8.31 -0.01
CA SER A 18 22.68 -8.08 -1.46
C SER A 18 21.33 -8.50 -2.04
N LEU A 19 20.89 -7.85 -3.12
CA LEU A 19 19.72 -8.28 -3.88
C LEU A 19 19.91 -9.71 -4.39
N ASP A 20 18.84 -10.50 -4.36
CA ASP A 20 18.80 -11.83 -4.96
C ASP A 20 18.62 -11.77 -6.49
N GLU A 21 18.57 -12.93 -7.16
CA GLU A 21 18.38 -13.05 -8.61
C GLU A 21 17.06 -12.43 -9.10
N THR A 22 16.07 -12.33 -8.22
CA THR A 22 14.75 -11.71 -8.51
C THR A 22 14.72 -10.21 -8.20
N ARG A 23 15.87 -9.62 -7.81
CA ARG A 23 16.01 -8.22 -7.35
C ARG A 23 15.17 -7.92 -6.11
N GLN A 24 14.97 -8.92 -5.26
CA GLN A 24 14.30 -8.75 -3.97
C GLN A 24 15.30 -8.97 -2.83
N VAL A 25 14.96 -8.44 -1.66
CA VAL A 25 15.73 -8.64 -0.44
C VAL A 25 14.80 -8.68 0.76
N ARG A 26 15.12 -9.52 1.74
CA ARG A 26 14.34 -9.68 2.97
C ARG A 26 15.27 -9.62 4.17
N PHE A 27 14.94 -8.78 5.13
CA PHE A 27 15.67 -8.63 6.38
C PHE A 27 14.96 -9.44 7.46
N THR A 28 15.46 -10.64 7.77
CA THR A 28 14.76 -11.61 8.62
C THR A 28 15.19 -11.59 10.09
N GLU A 29 16.30 -10.92 10.41
CA GLU A 29 16.91 -10.96 11.75
C GLU A 29 16.75 -9.62 12.51
N LEU A 30 15.89 -8.73 11.99
CA LEU A 30 15.68 -7.41 12.58
C LEU A 30 14.95 -7.58 13.91
N HIS A 31 15.45 -6.92 14.94
CA HIS A 31 14.89 -6.94 16.28
C HIS A 31 15.13 -5.59 16.93
N VAL A 32 14.33 -5.22 17.94
CA VAL A 32 14.48 -3.97 18.68
C VAL A 32 14.82 -4.30 20.13
N THR A 33 15.90 -3.73 20.66
CA THR A 33 16.30 -3.89 22.07
C THR A 33 16.41 -2.51 22.74
N GLY A 34 16.41 -2.47 24.08
CA GLY A 34 16.73 -1.24 24.80
C GLY A 34 15.81 -0.05 24.51
N THR A 35 14.52 -0.27 24.24
CA THR A 35 13.58 0.77 23.73
C THR A 35 13.35 1.95 24.67
N GLY A 36 13.83 1.91 25.92
CA GLY A 36 13.68 3.00 26.88
C GLY A 36 12.23 3.47 27.00
N LYS A 37 11.99 4.75 26.67
CA LYS A 37 10.66 5.38 26.62
C LYS A 37 10.07 5.48 25.21
N ALA A 38 10.79 5.04 24.19
CA ALA A 38 10.33 5.12 22.80
C ALA A 38 9.06 4.29 22.61
N LYS A 39 8.06 4.88 21.95
CA LYS A 39 6.79 4.21 21.63
C LYS A 39 6.74 3.70 20.21
N ASN A 40 7.50 4.31 19.31
CA ASN A 40 7.59 3.93 17.91
C ASN A 40 9.06 3.90 17.46
N PHE A 41 9.30 3.22 16.36
CA PHE A 41 10.57 3.24 15.62
C PHE A 41 10.29 3.29 14.12
N ARG A 42 11.32 3.55 13.32
CA ARG A 42 11.26 3.48 11.86
C ARG A 42 12.40 2.64 11.32
N LEU A 43 12.19 2.10 10.13
CA LEU A 43 13.20 1.37 9.38
C LEU A 43 13.82 2.31 8.35
N GLN A 44 15.15 2.37 8.31
CA GLN A 44 15.90 3.16 7.34
C GLN A 44 16.66 2.24 6.38
N LEU A 45 16.25 2.25 5.12
CA LEU A 45 16.88 1.49 4.04
C LEU A 45 17.85 2.38 3.28
N HIS A 46 19.14 2.08 3.37
CA HIS A 46 20.14 2.61 2.45
C HIS A 46 20.35 1.65 1.28
N LEU A 47 20.23 2.16 0.06
CA LEU A 47 20.73 1.49 -1.14
C LEU A 47 22.18 1.94 -1.34
N VAL A 48 23.11 0.99 -1.41
CA VAL A 48 24.54 1.26 -1.53
C VAL A 48 25.01 0.73 -2.88
N ALA A 49 25.73 1.55 -3.65
CA ALA A 49 26.30 1.12 -4.92
C ALA A 49 27.42 0.08 -4.69
N ARG A 50 27.49 -0.96 -5.53
CA ARG A 50 28.66 -1.85 -5.55
C ARG A 50 29.81 -1.13 -6.26
N ASN A 51 30.97 -1.04 -5.62
CA ASN A 51 32.22 -0.63 -6.26
C ASN A 51 32.71 -1.76 -7.21
N ASP A 52 32.01 -1.98 -8.31
CA ASP A 52 32.49 -2.87 -9.38
C ASP A 52 33.34 -2.06 -10.35
N THR A 53 34.66 -2.14 -10.20
CA THR A 53 35.69 -1.45 -10.99
C THR A 53 35.78 -1.88 -12.47
N VAL A 54 34.80 -2.63 -13.00
CA VAL A 54 34.90 -3.30 -14.32
C VAL A 54 33.67 -3.11 -15.23
N ALA A 55 32.51 -2.70 -14.70
CA ALA A 55 31.37 -2.32 -15.53
C ALA A 55 31.43 -0.82 -15.82
N ARG A 56 31.03 -0.38 -17.03
CA ARG A 56 30.98 1.03 -17.46
C ARG A 56 30.29 1.87 -16.38
N GLU A 57 31.09 2.45 -15.49
CA GLU A 57 30.61 3.17 -14.31
C GLU A 57 29.67 4.29 -14.79
N PRO A 58 28.44 4.40 -14.24
CA PRO A 58 27.64 5.58 -14.48
C PRO A 58 28.48 6.80 -14.05
N LYS A 59 28.42 7.91 -14.81
CA LYS A 59 29.26 9.10 -14.58
C LYS A 59 29.25 9.57 -13.11
N ARG A 60 28.12 9.36 -12.41
CA ARG A 60 27.91 9.56 -10.97
C ARG A 60 28.93 8.89 -10.03
N VAL A 61 29.51 7.75 -10.39
CA VAL A 61 30.44 6.97 -9.52
C VAL A 61 31.88 7.49 -9.60
N ARG A 62 32.24 8.23 -10.64
CA ARG A 62 33.65 8.58 -10.94
C ARG A 62 34.24 9.74 -10.13
N LEU A 63 33.43 10.54 -9.42
CA LEU A 63 33.89 11.80 -8.81
C LEU A 63 34.05 11.79 -7.27
N LEU A 64 33.82 10.66 -6.59
CA LEU A 64 33.82 10.61 -5.11
C LEU A 64 34.75 9.50 -4.57
N THR A 65 35.97 9.43 -5.09
CA THR A 65 36.91 8.31 -4.91
C THR A 65 37.54 8.14 -3.52
N ASP A 66 37.09 8.84 -2.46
CA ASP A 66 37.70 8.75 -1.12
C ASP A 66 36.74 8.29 0.01
N ALA A 67 35.48 7.93 -0.28
CA ALA A 67 34.57 7.36 0.72
C ALA A 67 34.42 5.83 0.52
N PRO A 68 34.61 4.99 1.55
CA PRO A 68 34.64 3.53 1.40
C PRO A 68 33.28 2.91 1.03
N GLU A 69 32.16 3.60 1.24
CA GLU A 69 30.82 3.14 0.85
C GLU A 69 29.91 4.30 0.44
N HIS A 70 29.34 4.22 -0.77
CA HIS A 70 28.49 5.28 -1.32
C HIS A 70 27.00 4.92 -1.23
N VAL A 71 26.25 5.69 -0.42
CA VAL A 71 24.80 5.58 -0.30
C VAL A 71 24.14 6.28 -1.49
N TRP A 72 23.44 5.51 -2.31
CA TRP A 72 22.74 5.98 -3.50
C TRP A 72 21.36 6.55 -3.19
N ALA A 73 20.64 5.95 -2.24
CA ALA A 73 19.32 6.39 -1.82
C ALA A 73 19.03 5.95 -0.38
N THR A 74 18.26 6.76 0.35
CA THR A 74 17.82 6.47 1.72
C THR A 74 16.30 6.55 1.81
N PHE A 75 15.66 5.46 2.19
CA PHE A 75 14.20 5.39 2.36
C PHE A 75 13.85 5.12 3.82
N GLU A 76 12.74 5.69 4.26
CA GLU A 76 12.26 5.55 5.63
C GLU A 76 10.85 4.97 5.64
N SER A 77 10.59 4.02 6.54
CA SER A 77 9.23 3.49 6.74
C SER A 77 8.33 4.48 7.48
N ALA A 78 7.01 4.25 7.44
CA ALA A 78 6.12 4.82 8.45
C ALA A 78 6.52 4.38 9.87
N PRO A 79 6.11 5.13 10.91
CA PRO A 79 6.29 4.74 12.30
C PRO A 79 5.71 3.35 12.58
N ILE A 80 6.48 2.51 13.25
CA ILE A 80 6.10 1.18 13.71
C ILE A 80 5.98 1.20 15.23
N GLY A 81 4.78 0.90 15.73
CA GLY A 81 4.49 0.87 17.17
C GLY A 81 5.19 -0.26 17.90
N ILE A 82 5.86 0.07 19.01
CA ILE A 82 6.48 -0.90 19.91
C ILE A 82 5.40 -1.45 20.83
N ILE A 83 5.21 -2.77 20.77
CA ILE A 83 4.29 -3.50 21.66
C ILE A 83 5.09 -4.44 22.57
N SER A 84 4.70 -4.53 23.84
CA SER A 84 5.38 -5.44 24.79
C SER A 84 5.01 -6.91 24.54
N LYS A 85 3.70 -7.19 24.43
CA LYS A 85 3.10 -8.48 24.03
C LYS A 85 1.74 -8.21 23.39
N PRO A 86 1.27 -9.06 22.47
CA PRO A 86 -0.12 -9.00 21.99
C PRO A 86 -1.08 -9.10 23.18
N SER A 87 -2.04 -8.16 23.29
CA SER A 87 -2.95 -8.13 24.43
C SER A 87 -3.91 -9.32 24.42
N LYS A 88 -3.89 -10.18 25.44
CA LYS A 88 -4.87 -11.28 25.57
C LYS A 88 -6.29 -10.79 25.88
N LYS A 89 -6.43 -9.62 26.51
CA LYS A 89 -7.72 -8.98 26.75
C LYS A 89 -8.13 -8.27 25.46
N SER A 90 -9.41 -8.34 25.06
CA SER A 90 -9.93 -7.45 24.02
C SER A 90 -9.56 -6.02 24.46
N ALA A 91 -8.64 -5.40 23.73
CA ALA A 91 -8.19 -4.08 24.08
C ALA A 91 -9.38 -3.14 23.85
N LYS A 92 -9.80 -2.41 24.88
CA LYS A 92 -10.70 -1.26 24.69
C LYS A 92 -10.04 -0.37 23.64
N ALA A 93 -10.79 0.04 22.61
CA ALA A 93 -10.37 0.70 21.38
C ALA A 93 -9.72 2.10 21.56
N ARG A 94 -8.90 2.30 22.58
CA ARG A 94 -8.37 3.61 22.97
C ARG A 94 -7.08 4.00 22.25
N HIS A 95 -6.42 3.06 21.55
CA HIS A 95 -5.19 3.33 20.79
C HIS A 95 -5.31 2.77 19.37
N ALA A 96 -5.57 3.63 18.38
CA ALA A 96 -5.81 3.24 16.99
C ALA A 96 -4.68 2.36 16.40
N SER A 97 -3.41 2.61 16.74
CA SER A 97 -2.27 1.82 16.27
C SER A 97 -2.20 0.39 16.84
N ALA A 98 -2.95 0.08 17.89
CA ALA A 98 -2.99 -1.25 18.51
C ALA A 98 -3.98 -2.21 17.84
N HIS A 99 -4.81 -1.71 16.91
CA HIS A 99 -5.88 -2.45 16.26
C HIS A 99 -5.66 -2.58 14.75
N ILE A 100 -6.30 -3.58 14.16
CA ILE A 100 -6.43 -3.70 12.71
C ILE A 100 -7.60 -2.82 12.29
N THR A 101 -7.36 -1.90 11.36
CA THR A 101 -8.42 -1.06 10.80
C THR A 101 -9.05 -1.72 9.57
N SER A 102 -10.32 -1.41 9.34
CA SER A 102 -11.04 -1.62 8.09
C SER A 102 -10.21 -1.02 6.94
N ASN A 103 -10.05 -1.74 5.83
CA ASN A 103 -9.22 -1.33 4.68
C ASN A 103 -7.70 -1.28 4.91
N ALA A 104 -7.19 -1.74 6.07
CA ALA A 104 -5.75 -1.89 6.26
C ALA A 104 -5.14 -2.88 5.25
N SER A 105 -3.88 -2.64 4.89
CA SER A 105 -3.05 -3.70 4.34
C SER A 105 -2.62 -4.63 5.47
N VAL A 106 -2.79 -5.93 5.28
CA VAL A 106 -2.53 -6.95 6.28
C VAL A 106 -1.70 -8.08 5.71
N SER A 107 -0.94 -8.73 6.58
CA SER A 107 -0.33 -10.02 6.32
C SER A 107 -0.80 -11.04 7.34
N LEU A 108 -0.81 -12.31 6.94
CA LEU A 108 -1.16 -13.42 7.80
C LEU A 108 -0.06 -14.45 7.78
N PHE A 109 0.29 -14.94 8.95
CA PHE A 109 1.22 -16.05 9.08
C PHE A 109 0.72 -17.12 10.03
N ASN A 110 0.99 -18.36 9.69
CA ASN A 110 0.79 -19.54 10.49
C ASN A 110 2.12 -19.99 11.08
N ARG A 111 2.16 -20.31 12.38
CA ARG A 111 3.37 -20.82 13.03
C ARG A 111 3.04 -22.08 13.83
N ILE A 112 3.45 -23.23 13.30
CA ILE A 112 3.19 -24.55 13.89
C ILE A 112 4.13 -24.80 15.08
N ASN A 113 3.58 -25.25 16.20
CA ASN A 113 4.26 -25.58 17.45
C ASN A 113 5.14 -24.44 17.99
N SER A 114 4.81 -23.19 17.67
CA SER A 114 5.62 -22.01 18.01
C SER A 114 7.07 -22.05 17.47
N GLN A 115 7.34 -22.81 16.41
CA GLN A 115 8.68 -22.94 15.82
C GLN A 115 8.86 -21.99 14.64
N THR A 116 9.91 -21.16 14.67
CA THR A 116 10.16 -20.11 13.66
C THR A 116 10.35 -20.66 12.26
N TYR A 117 11.12 -21.73 12.09
CA TYR A 117 11.39 -22.36 10.79
C TYR A 117 10.15 -23.04 10.15
N ARG A 118 9.07 -23.24 10.94
CA ARG A 118 7.78 -23.76 10.45
C ARG A 118 6.78 -22.66 10.12
N THR A 119 7.22 -21.40 10.09
CA THR A 119 6.34 -20.29 9.75
C THR A 119 5.98 -20.37 8.25
N LYS A 120 4.69 -20.28 7.96
CA LYS A 120 4.14 -20.15 6.62
C LYS A 120 3.33 -18.88 6.55
N TYR A 121 3.54 -18.08 5.52
CA TYR A 121 2.83 -16.85 5.26
C TYR A 121 1.76 -17.08 4.20
N LEU A 122 0.65 -16.38 4.33
CA LEU A 122 -0.37 -16.33 3.28
C LEU A 122 0.18 -15.52 2.10
N SER A 123 0.08 -16.09 0.90
CA SER A 123 0.65 -15.51 -0.31
C SER A 123 -0.23 -15.79 -1.53
N ALA A 124 -0.41 -14.80 -2.39
CA ALA A 124 -1.00 -14.93 -3.71
C ALA A 124 0.11 -15.19 -4.75
N HIS A 125 -0.03 -16.26 -5.54
CA HIS A 125 0.87 -16.57 -6.64
C HIS A 125 0.11 -17.28 -7.77
N GLY A 126 0.25 -16.79 -9.02
CA GLY A 126 -0.33 -17.45 -10.19
C GLY A 126 -1.84 -17.64 -10.10
N ALA A 127 -2.59 -16.55 -9.86
CA ALA A 127 -4.04 -16.51 -9.69
C ALA A 127 -4.60 -17.38 -8.55
N ARG A 128 -3.75 -17.89 -7.64
CA ARG A 128 -4.14 -18.75 -6.53
C ARG A 128 -3.54 -18.29 -5.21
N LEU A 129 -4.25 -18.57 -4.13
CA LEU A 129 -3.75 -18.38 -2.78
C LEU A 129 -2.99 -19.62 -2.30
N SER A 130 -1.91 -19.39 -1.56
CA SER A 130 -0.97 -20.41 -1.10
C SER A 130 -0.37 -20.05 0.27
N ALA A 131 0.18 -21.04 0.95
CA ALA A 131 1.00 -20.86 2.14
C ALA A 131 2.48 -21.08 1.77
N GLN A 132 3.35 -20.09 2.05
CA GLN A 132 4.75 -20.10 1.65
C GLN A 132 5.69 -19.79 2.81
N SER A 133 6.91 -20.35 2.82
CA SER A 133 7.88 -20.09 3.91
C SER A 133 8.72 -18.82 3.74
N ARG A 134 8.84 -18.32 2.51
CA ARG A 134 9.82 -17.28 2.16
C ARG A 134 9.22 -16.05 1.47
N ALA A 135 7.94 -16.07 1.15
CA ALA A 135 7.25 -14.91 0.61
C ALA A 135 5.92 -14.74 1.32
N TRP A 136 5.45 -13.51 1.41
CA TRP A 136 4.14 -13.14 1.91
C TRP A 136 3.53 -12.14 0.94
N THR A 137 2.20 -12.11 0.87
CA THR A 137 1.50 -11.07 0.12
C THR A 137 0.90 -10.06 1.09
N ALA A 138 0.93 -8.80 0.68
CA ALA A 138 0.22 -7.72 1.34
C ALA A 138 -1.22 -7.70 0.84
N PHE A 139 -2.16 -8.15 1.67
CA PHE A 139 -3.57 -8.17 1.30
C PHE A 139 -4.26 -6.91 1.78
N ARG A 140 -5.03 -6.26 0.91
CA ARG A 140 -6.03 -5.29 1.35
C ARG A 140 -7.19 -6.03 2.02
N LEU A 141 -7.51 -5.63 3.24
CA LEU A 141 -8.64 -6.14 3.99
C LEU A 141 -9.92 -5.42 3.55
N VAL A 142 -10.84 -6.12 2.91
CA VAL A 142 -12.11 -5.57 2.44
C VAL A 142 -13.23 -6.06 3.37
N PRO A 143 -13.78 -5.21 4.26
CA PRO A 143 -14.90 -5.59 5.10
C PRO A 143 -16.19 -5.67 4.27
N LEU A 144 -16.92 -6.77 4.42
CA LEU A 144 -18.21 -6.99 3.75
C LEU A 144 -19.40 -6.80 4.69
N ALA A 145 -19.28 -7.31 5.92
CA ALA A 145 -20.33 -7.17 6.92
C ALA A 145 -19.74 -7.16 8.34
N ARG A 146 -20.36 -6.38 9.23
CA ARG A 146 -20.10 -6.41 10.68
C ARG A 146 -21.34 -6.98 11.38
N PRO A 147 -21.20 -7.95 12.29
CA PRO A 147 -22.35 -8.52 13.00
C PRO A 147 -23.03 -7.46 13.90
N ALA A 148 -24.35 -7.60 14.11
CA ALA A 148 -25.15 -6.63 14.87
C ALA A 148 -24.64 -6.48 16.31
N GLU A 149 -24.17 -7.56 16.93
CA GLU A 149 -23.57 -7.58 18.26
C GLU A 149 -22.32 -6.71 18.32
N ALA A 150 -21.48 -6.74 17.28
CA ALA A 150 -20.30 -5.87 17.21
C ALA A 150 -20.68 -4.40 16.92
N GLN A 151 -21.77 -4.16 16.19
CA GLN A 151 -22.28 -2.80 15.94
C GLN A 151 -22.87 -2.16 17.20
N ALA A 152 -23.40 -2.98 18.12
CA ALA A 152 -23.92 -2.52 19.40
C ALA A 152 -22.82 -2.10 20.39
N LEU A 153 -21.57 -2.47 20.12
CA LEU A 153 -20.42 -2.05 20.93
C LEU A 153 -19.96 -0.63 20.52
N ASP A 154 -19.55 0.17 21.51
CA ASP A 154 -18.93 1.49 21.31
C ASP A 154 -17.47 1.34 20.80
N ILE A 155 -17.33 0.76 19.61
CA ILE A 155 -16.07 0.54 18.90
C ILE A 155 -16.10 1.34 17.61
N ASP A 156 -14.99 2.00 17.31
CA ASP A 156 -14.81 2.76 16.07
C ASP A 156 -15.26 1.94 14.83
N PRO A 157 -16.12 2.50 13.95
CA PRO A 157 -16.51 1.89 12.68
C PRO A 157 -15.33 1.44 11.83
N ASP A 158 -14.18 2.11 11.92
CA ASP A 158 -12.99 1.78 11.16
C ASP A 158 -12.13 0.71 11.80
N VAL A 159 -12.51 0.12 12.94
CA VAL A 159 -11.75 -0.96 13.60
C VAL A 159 -12.35 -2.32 13.28
N LEU A 160 -11.53 -3.26 12.81
CA LEU A 160 -11.96 -4.64 12.57
C LEU A 160 -12.38 -5.31 13.89
N THR A 161 -13.54 -5.95 13.88
CA THR A 161 -14.07 -6.71 15.03
C THR A 161 -14.16 -8.20 14.71
N TYR A 162 -14.06 -9.03 15.75
CA TYR A 162 -14.37 -10.46 15.63
C TYR A 162 -15.82 -10.66 15.17
N GLY A 163 -16.04 -11.70 14.37
CA GLY A 163 -17.32 -11.99 13.70
C GLY A 163 -17.55 -11.20 12.41
N SER A 164 -16.71 -10.20 12.09
CA SER A 164 -16.82 -9.50 10.80
C SER A 164 -16.54 -10.44 9.62
N THR A 165 -17.30 -10.27 8.54
CA THR A 165 -17.06 -10.94 7.26
C THR A 165 -16.17 -10.06 6.40
N ILE A 166 -15.09 -10.63 5.88
CA ILE A 166 -14.05 -9.94 5.12
C ILE A 166 -13.68 -10.71 3.85
N VAL A 167 -13.08 -10.01 2.90
CA VAL A 167 -12.31 -10.58 1.79
C VAL A 167 -10.88 -10.03 1.87
N LEU A 168 -9.90 -10.90 1.66
CA LEU A 168 -8.52 -10.51 1.50
C LEU A 168 -8.22 -10.40 0.00
N MET A 169 -7.78 -9.23 -0.45
CA MET A 169 -7.50 -8.94 -1.86
C MET A 169 -6.03 -8.58 -2.06
N ASP A 170 -5.34 -9.27 -2.97
CA ASP A 170 -4.06 -8.80 -3.48
C ASP A 170 -4.30 -7.71 -4.53
N GLU A 171 -3.90 -6.47 -4.24
CA GLU A 171 -4.11 -5.35 -5.16
C GLU A 171 -3.29 -5.47 -6.45
N ALA A 172 -2.15 -6.18 -6.42
CA ALA A 172 -1.28 -6.30 -7.59
C ALA A 172 -1.85 -7.29 -8.62
N THR A 173 -2.44 -8.38 -8.17
CA THR A 173 -2.95 -9.46 -9.05
C THR A 173 -4.47 -9.50 -9.14
N GLY A 174 -5.18 -8.81 -8.25
CA GLY A 174 -6.64 -8.89 -8.11
C GLY A 174 -7.15 -10.19 -7.49
N VAL A 175 -6.27 -11.10 -7.06
CA VAL A 175 -6.67 -12.37 -6.43
C VAL A 175 -7.33 -12.10 -5.09
N THR A 176 -8.48 -12.73 -4.86
CA THR A 176 -9.24 -12.60 -3.63
C THR A 176 -9.45 -13.95 -2.95
N THR A 177 -9.69 -13.94 -1.64
CA THR A 177 -10.30 -15.08 -0.94
C THR A 177 -11.80 -15.18 -1.25
N ASP A 178 -12.40 -16.35 -1.00
CA ASP A 178 -13.84 -16.40 -0.70
C ASP A 178 -14.14 -15.49 0.51
N PRO A 179 -15.39 -15.07 0.75
CA PRO A 179 -15.75 -14.38 1.98
C PRO A 179 -15.44 -15.20 3.23
N LEU A 180 -14.80 -14.57 4.22
CA LEU A 180 -14.31 -15.21 5.44
C LEU A 180 -14.82 -14.47 6.68
N VAL A 181 -15.23 -15.20 7.71
CA VAL A 181 -15.58 -14.68 9.02
C VAL A 181 -14.36 -14.73 9.94
N VAL A 182 -14.03 -13.61 10.57
CA VAL A 182 -12.89 -13.50 11.49
C VAL A 182 -13.26 -14.06 12.86
N CYS A 183 -12.77 -15.26 13.19
CA CYS A 183 -13.04 -15.90 14.48
C CYS A 183 -11.90 -15.65 15.47
N LYS A 184 -12.26 -15.45 16.74
CA LYS A 184 -11.28 -15.36 17.82
C LYS A 184 -10.73 -16.74 18.14
N VAL A 185 -9.43 -16.83 18.36
CA VAL A 185 -8.77 -18.04 18.88
C VAL A 185 -8.24 -17.76 20.27
N ASP A 186 -8.74 -18.47 21.27
CA ASP A 186 -8.21 -18.39 22.64
C ASP A 186 -8.20 -19.77 23.28
N ARG A 187 -7.22 -20.03 24.14
CA ARG A 187 -7.08 -21.26 24.93
C ARG A 187 -7.23 -22.56 24.12
N GLY A 188 -6.73 -22.58 22.89
CA GLY A 188 -6.82 -23.76 22.02
C GLY A 188 -8.20 -24.02 21.44
N ARG A 189 -9.09 -23.02 21.46
CA ARG A 189 -10.44 -23.09 20.89
C ARG A 189 -10.66 -21.97 19.88
N ILE A 190 -11.46 -22.27 18.86
CA ILE A 190 -12.02 -21.30 17.92
C ILE A 190 -13.39 -20.89 18.44
N LEU A 191 -13.60 -19.58 18.55
CA LEU A 191 -14.86 -18.98 18.98
C LEU A 191 -15.55 -18.38 17.75
N PRO A 192 -16.41 -19.14 17.04
CA PRO A 192 -17.25 -18.58 15.99
C PRO A 192 -18.34 -17.68 16.59
N PRO A 193 -18.91 -16.76 15.81
CA PRO A 193 -19.93 -15.83 16.28
C PRO A 193 -21.27 -16.55 16.55
N TYR A 194 -21.52 -16.95 17.79
CA TYR A 194 -22.76 -17.65 18.22
C TYR A 194 -23.93 -16.70 18.55
N GLY A 195 -23.98 -15.54 17.92
CA GLY A 195 -24.92 -14.47 18.26
C GLY A 195 -24.81 -14.06 19.74
N THR A 196 -25.96 -13.88 20.40
CA THR A 196 -26.08 -13.40 21.79
C THR A 196 -25.87 -14.47 22.87
N ARG A 197 -25.42 -15.69 22.51
CA ARG A 197 -25.30 -16.78 23.48
C ARG A 197 -24.12 -16.54 24.44
N ARG A 198 -24.39 -16.61 25.75
CA ARG A 198 -23.35 -16.55 26.78
C ARG A 198 -22.46 -17.80 26.73
N ILE A 199 -21.15 -17.59 26.76
CA ILE A 199 -20.16 -18.66 26.78
C ILE A 199 -19.36 -18.55 28.09
N THR A 200 -19.42 -19.57 28.93
CA THR A 200 -18.60 -19.64 30.15
C THR A 200 -17.27 -20.29 29.81
N LEU A 201 -16.15 -19.59 30.02
CA LEU A 201 -14.81 -20.11 29.72
C LEU A 201 -14.30 -21.10 30.78
N ASP A 202 -13.26 -21.87 30.47
CA ASP A 202 -12.66 -22.90 31.36
C ASP A 202 -12.26 -22.40 32.76
N ASP A 203 -11.97 -21.10 32.92
CA ASP A 203 -11.62 -20.47 34.19
C ASP A 203 -12.84 -19.93 34.96
N GLY A 204 -14.05 -20.27 34.51
CA GLY A 204 -15.31 -19.81 35.09
C GLY A 204 -15.69 -18.37 34.70
N THR A 205 -14.91 -17.71 33.84
CA THR A 205 -15.25 -16.36 33.38
C THR A 205 -16.33 -16.41 32.31
N VAL A 206 -17.36 -15.58 32.42
CA VAL A 206 -18.38 -15.45 31.37
C VAL A 206 -17.83 -14.53 30.30
N ALA A 207 -17.65 -15.06 29.08
CA ALA A 207 -17.30 -14.26 27.91
C ALA A 207 -18.46 -13.33 27.59
N ASP A 208 -18.23 -12.03 27.77
CA ASP A 208 -19.18 -10.98 27.39
C ASP A 208 -19.11 -10.71 25.87
N GLU A 209 -20.06 -9.92 25.39
CA GLU A 209 -20.11 -9.52 23.97
C GLU A 209 -18.82 -8.79 23.56
N THR A 210 -18.24 -7.97 24.45
CA THR A 210 -16.95 -7.31 24.25
C THR A 210 -15.80 -8.29 24.02
N TYR A 211 -15.84 -9.46 24.65
CA TYR A 211 -14.80 -10.48 24.49
C TYR A 211 -14.98 -11.27 23.19
N LEU A 212 -16.22 -11.54 22.78
CA LEU A 212 -16.56 -12.34 21.59
C LEU A 212 -16.51 -11.53 20.29
N TYR A 213 -16.97 -10.28 20.32
CA TYR A 213 -17.14 -9.38 19.17
C TYR A 213 -16.26 -8.12 19.26
N GLY A 214 -15.30 -8.11 20.19
CA GLY A 214 -14.41 -6.98 20.39
C GLY A 214 -13.47 -6.71 19.21
N ALA A 215 -12.71 -5.62 19.34
CA ALA A 215 -11.71 -5.21 18.36
C ALA A 215 -10.59 -6.26 18.20
N VAL A 216 -10.17 -6.47 16.95
CA VAL A 216 -9.02 -7.31 16.59
C VAL A 216 -7.76 -6.48 16.73
N SER A 217 -6.92 -6.85 17.69
CA SER A 217 -5.63 -6.18 17.92
C SER A 217 -4.53 -6.70 16.98
N GLN A 218 -3.45 -5.93 16.85
CA GLN A 218 -2.24 -6.36 16.15
C GLN A 218 -1.69 -7.67 16.73
N MET A 219 -1.18 -8.54 15.86
CA MET A 219 -0.52 -9.82 16.21
C MET A 219 -1.42 -10.83 16.95
N GLN A 220 -2.75 -10.71 16.81
CA GLN A 220 -3.69 -11.68 17.39
C GLN A 220 -3.78 -12.97 16.59
N LYS A 221 -3.98 -14.08 17.32
CA LYS A 221 -4.29 -15.38 16.72
C LYS A 221 -5.78 -15.41 16.39
N ILE A 222 -6.09 -15.67 15.13
CA ILE A 222 -7.43 -15.74 14.57
C ILE A 222 -7.61 -17.05 13.82
N ALA A 223 -8.86 -17.43 13.57
CA ALA A 223 -9.21 -18.43 12.58
C ALA A 223 -10.12 -17.77 11.53
N LEU A 224 -10.06 -18.28 10.30
CA LEU A 224 -10.81 -17.72 9.18
C LEU A 224 -11.84 -18.74 8.73
N LEU A 225 -13.08 -18.55 9.16
CA LEU A 225 -14.20 -19.42 8.84
C LEU A 225 -14.72 -19.05 7.45
N ARG A 226 -14.91 -20.04 6.57
CA ARG A 226 -15.56 -19.83 5.28
C ARG A 226 -17.00 -19.38 5.51
N HIS A 227 -17.37 -18.24 4.96
CA HIS A 227 -18.74 -17.78 5.00
C HIS A 227 -19.58 -18.62 4.03
N VAL A 228 -20.65 -19.22 4.53
CA VAL A 228 -21.67 -19.90 3.73
C VAL A 228 -22.98 -19.17 4.00
N ALA A 229 -23.56 -18.57 2.97
CA ALA A 229 -24.81 -17.82 3.10
C ALA A 229 -25.92 -18.73 3.64
N SER A 230 -26.71 -18.21 4.58
CA SER A 230 -27.88 -18.91 5.10
C SER A 230 -28.84 -19.27 3.96
N THR A 231 -29.34 -20.50 3.98
CA THR A 231 -30.37 -20.97 3.04
C THR A 231 -31.79 -20.63 3.50
N ASN A 232 -31.92 -20.02 4.68
CA ASN A 232 -33.22 -19.67 5.24
C ASN A 232 -33.82 -18.47 4.49
N PRO A 233 -35.02 -18.61 3.90
CA PRO A 233 -35.70 -17.51 3.21
C PRO A 233 -36.19 -16.49 4.25
N GLY A 234 -35.37 -15.47 4.49
CA GLY A 234 -35.61 -14.43 5.50
C GLY A 234 -34.35 -14.03 6.27
N ALA A 235 -33.29 -14.84 6.20
CA ALA A 235 -31.99 -14.49 6.73
C ALA A 235 -31.28 -13.48 5.80
N GLY A 236 -30.53 -12.54 6.37
CA GLY A 236 -29.72 -11.60 5.57
C GLY A 236 -28.65 -12.34 4.74
N GLU A 237 -28.20 -11.75 3.63
CA GLU A 237 -27.15 -12.32 2.75
C GLU A 237 -25.87 -12.70 3.53
N TRP A 238 -25.64 -12.01 4.65
CA TRP A 238 -24.45 -12.12 5.51
C TRP A 238 -24.77 -12.76 6.88
N GLU A 239 -25.89 -13.45 6.99
CA GLU A 239 -26.27 -14.21 8.18
C GLU A 239 -25.78 -15.66 8.05
N MET A 240 -25.11 -16.15 9.10
CA MET A 240 -24.44 -17.45 9.10
C MET A 240 -25.26 -18.48 9.89
N ASP A 241 -25.42 -19.68 9.33
CA ASP A 241 -26.00 -20.81 10.07
C ASP A 241 -24.95 -21.44 10.99
N ILE A 242 -25.18 -21.31 12.31
CA ILE A 242 -24.29 -21.87 13.35
C ILE A 242 -24.24 -23.40 13.36
N HIS A 243 -25.24 -24.07 12.75
CA HIS A 243 -25.34 -25.53 12.66
C HIS A 243 -24.75 -26.09 11.38
N ALA A 244 -24.43 -25.25 10.39
CA ALA A 244 -23.74 -25.67 9.19
C ALA A 244 -22.33 -26.18 9.51
N PRO A 245 -21.79 -27.14 8.74
CA PRO A 245 -20.43 -27.61 8.91
C PRO A 245 -19.44 -26.45 8.72
N ARG A 246 -18.68 -26.17 9.78
CA ARG A 246 -17.73 -25.05 9.81
C ARG A 246 -16.41 -25.46 9.16
N MET A 247 -16.06 -24.74 8.10
CA MET A 247 -14.85 -24.99 7.31
C MET A 247 -13.90 -23.82 7.44
N TYR A 248 -12.68 -24.06 7.91
CA TYR A 248 -11.68 -23.03 8.17
C TYR A 248 -10.59 -23.03 7.12
N LEU A 249 -10.12 -21.84 6.74
CA LEU A 249 -8.95 -21.67 5.89
C LEU A 249 -7.71 -22.15 6.64
N CYS A 250 -7.01 -23.15 6.09
CA CYS A 250 -5.89 -23.79 6.75
C CYS A 250 -4.57 -23.62 5.99
N ALA A 251 -3.46 -23.56 6.72
CA ALA A 251 -2.12 -23.24 6.20
C ALA A 251 -1.39 -24.41 5.50
N GLY A 252 -2.12 -25.46 5.12
CA GLY A 252 -1.61 -26.66 4.45
C GLY A 252 -2.72 -27.68 4.22
N MET A 253 -2.40 -28.84 3.64
CA MET A 253 -3.37 -29.93 3.56
C MET A 253 -3.69 -30.41 4.97
N ALA A 254 -4.89 -30.10 5.46
CA ALA A 254 -5.47 -30.87 6.55
C ALA A 254 -5.43 -32.35 6.11
N SER A 255 -5.12 -33.25 7.03
CA SER A 255 -5.08 -34.68 6.76
C SER A 255 -6.47 -35.15 6.30
N VAL A 256 -6.76 -35.06 5.00
CA VAL A 256 -7.87 -35.76 4.37
C VAL A 256 -7.45 -37.23 4.38
N ASP A 257 -8.36 -38.09 4.83
CA ASP A 257 -8.20 -39.53 4.93
C ASP A 257 -7.30 -40.12 3.83
N ALA A 258 -6.37 -40.99 4.24
CA ALA A 258 -5.41 -41.69 3.37
C ALA A 258 -6.04 -42.71 2.40
N SER A 259 -7.30 -42.52 1.99
CA SER A 259 -8.11 -43.50 1.24
C SER A 259 -8.67 -42.98 -0.09
N LEU A 260 -8.35 -41.75 -0.52
CA LEU A 260 -8.70 -41.29 -1.88
C LEU A 260 -7.56 -41.60 -2.88
N PRO A 261 -7.87 -42.12 -4.09
CA PRO A 261 -6.85 -42.44 -5.08
C PRO A 261 -6.10 -41.18 -5.51
N TYR A 262 -4.78 -41.30 -5.54
CA TYR A 262 -3.81 -40.26 -5.78
C TYR A 262 -3.75 -39.86 -7.27
N ASP A 263 -4.84 -39.37 -7.85
CA ASP A 263 -4.86 -38.87 -9.24
C ASP A 263 -4.92 -37.34 -9.27
N ASN A 264 -3.84 -36.73 -8.78
CA ASN A 264 -3.28 -35.46 -9.26
C ASN A 264 -2.02 -35.15 -8.44
N ALA A 265 -1.02 -36.00 -8.57
CA ALA A 265 0.33 -35.63 -8.19
C ALA A 265 0.78 -34.48 -9.10
N CYS A 266 1.09 -33.33 -8.50
CA CYS A 266 1.94 -32.34 -9.17
C CYS A 266 3.19 -33.07 -9.71
N PRO A 267 3.60 -32.84 -10.96
CA PRO A 267 4.75 -33.54 -11.51
C PRO A 267 5.96 -33.30 -10.62
N ALA A 268 6.53 -34.39 -10.11
CA ALA A 268 7.78 -34.41 -9.37
C ALA A 268 8.90 -33.91 -10.29
N GLY A 269 9.12 -32.60 -10.33
CA GLY A 269 10.06 -31.98 -11.26
C GLY A 269 10.43 -30.53 -10.97
N LEU A 270 10.01 -29.95 -9.85
CA LEU A 270 10.44 -28.61 -9.41
C LEU A 270 10.89 -28.67 -7.96
N ALA A 271 11.96 -29.42 -7.71
CA ALA A 271 12.77 -29.25 -6.51
C ALA A 271 13.54 -27.93 -6.63
N GLY A 272 12.86 -26.82 -6.32
CA GLY A 272 13.40 -25.46 -6.30
C GLY A 272 12.82 -24.66 -5.13
N ASP A 273 13.51 -24.73 -3.99
CA ASP A 273 13.67 -23.75 -2.89
C ASP A 273 12.51 -22.88 -2.33
N ALA A 274 11.24 -23.15 -2.64
CA ALA A 274 10.09 -22.60 -1.90
C ALA A 274 8.96 -23.62 -1.85
N GLN A 275 8.70 -24.22 -0.68
CA GLN A 275 7.51 -25.04 -0.48
C GLN A 275 6.25 -24.16 -0.56
N VAL A 276 5.68 -24.05 -1.76
CA VAL A 276 4.36 -23.45 -2.01
C VAL A 276 3.32 -24.53 -1.74
N LEU A 277 2.52 -24.34 -0.69
CA LEU A 277 1.43 -25.25 -0.34
C LEU A 277 0.10 -24.62 -0.78
N PRO A 278 -0.76 -25.32 -1.55
CA PRO A 278 -2.09 -24.82 -1.84
C PRO A 278 -2.87 -24.67 -0.52
N LEU A 279 -3.69 -23.62 -0.43
CA LEU A 279 -4.61 -23.50 0.69
C LEU A 279 -5.78 -24.47 0.53
N ALA A 280 -6.31 -24.92 1.65
CA ALA A 280 -7.50 -25.73 1.71
C ALA A 280 -8.48 -25.16 2.74
N TYR A 281 -9.72 -25.60 2.64
CA TYR A 281 -10.71 -25.45 3.69
C TYR A 281 -10.91 -26.80 4.35
N ALA A 282 -10.87 -26.85 5.68
CA ALA A 282 -11.07 -28.08 6.43
C ALA A 282 -11.89 -27.85 7.69
N ALA A 283 -12.63 -28.87 8.09
CA ALA A 283 -13.36 -28.88 9.35
C ALA A 283 -12.38 -29.10 10.51
N SER A 284 -12.62 -28.38 11.60
CA SER A 284 -11.95 -28.66 12.87
C SER A 284 -12.78 -29.66 13.70
N LYS A 285 -12.16 -30.28 14.70
CA LYS A 285 -12.85 -31.20 15.61
C LYS A 285 -13.79 -30.42 16.52
N PRO A 286 -15.10 -30.73 16.52
CA PRO A 286 -16.02 -30.15 17.47
C PRO A 286 -15.73 -30.66 18.88
N ALA A 287 -15.58 -29.75 19.83
CA ALA A 287 -15.42 -30.00 21.24
C ALA A 287 -16.66 -29.51 22.00
N ALA A 288 -17.32 -30.42 22.71
CA ALA A 288 -18.41 -30.05 23.61
C ALA A 288 -17.89 -29.11 24.71
N TRP A 289 -18.64 -28.05 24.97
CA TRP A 289 -18.31 -27.00 25.92
C TRP A 289 -19.43 -26.83 26.95
N ALA A 290 -19.13 -26.11 28.04
CA ALA A 290 -20.10 -25.78 29.07
C ALA A 290 -21.40 -25.21 28.47
N ASP A 291 -22.53 -25.49 29.12
CA ASP A 291 -23.86 -25.00 28.73
C ASP A 291 -24.37 -25.49 27.35
N GLY A 292 -23.82 -26.61 26.85
CA GLY A 292 -24.28 -27.25 25.61
C GLY A 292 -23.90 -26.48 24.33
N VAL A 293 -22.87 -25.64 24.41
CA VAL A 293 -22.23 -25.01 23.23
C VAL A 293 -21.20 -25.98 22.67
N VAL A 294 -21.05 -26.04 21.34
CA VAL A 294 -19.98 -26.81 20.70
C VAL A 294 -18.95 -25.81 20.18
N LEU A 295 -17.73 -25.80 20.70
CA LEU A 295 -16.63 -25.00 20.14
C LEU A 295 -15.78 -25.89 19.22
N ASP A 296 -14.91 -25.30 18.41
CA ASP A 296 -13.98 -26.08 17.58
C ASP A 296 -12.55 -26.00 18.10
N ASP A 297 -11.79 -27.08 17.93
CA ASP A 297 -10.40 -27.12 18.33
C ASP A 297 -9.54 -26.18 17.47
N ALA A 298 -8.75 -25.34 18.13
CA ALA A 298 -7.79 -24.49 17.45
C ALA A 298 -6.45 -25.21 17.26
N GLU A 299 -6.47 -26.28 16.46
CA GLU A 299 -5.22 -26.89 15.98
C GLU A 299 -4.39 -25.83 15.23
N ASP A 300 -3.07 -25.91 15.33
CA ASP A 300 -2.20 -24.86 14.80
C ASP A 300 -2.42 -24.62 13.30
N VAL A 301 -2.81 -25.63 12.53
CA VAL A 301 -3.08 -25.54 11.08
C VAL A 301 -4.21 -24.58 10.71
N PHE A 302 -5.14 -24.32 11.64
CA PHE A 302 -6.28 -23.39 11.47
C PHE A 302 -5.99 -21.98 12.00
N CYS A 303 -4.88 -21.81 12.71
CA CYS A 303 -4.56 -20.58 13.42
C CYS A 303 -3.69 -19.65 12.57
N TRP A 304 -4.18 -18.47 12.27
CA TRP A 304 -3.42 -17.41 11.61
C TRP A 304 -3.11 -16.29 12.58
N THR A 305 -1.94 -15.69 12.46
CA THR A 305 -1.62 -14.45 13.16
C THR A 305 -1.81 -13.30 12.18
N LEU A 306 -2.72 -12.38 12.51
CA LEU A 306 -3.03 -11.22 11.68
C LEU A 306 -2.21 -10.01 12.12
N VAL A 307 -1.59 -9.34 11.15
CA VAL A 307 -0.77 -8.14 11.41
C VAL A 307 -1.02 -7.09 10.32
N GLY A 308 -1.20 -5.85 10.72
CA GLY A 308 -1.24 -4.71 9.81
C GLY A 308 0.17 -4.40 9.30
N ILE A 309 0.27 -4.07 8.03
CA ILE A 309 1.53 -3.77 7.36
C ILE A 309 1.41 -2.46 6.59
N SER A 310 2.55 -1.81 6.36
CA SER A 310 2.65 -0.63 5.53
C SER A 310 3.48 -0.95 4.29
N HIS A 311 3.10 -0.39 3.15
CA HIS A 311 3.81 -0.52 1.89
C HIS A 311 4.12 0.87 1.33
N PHE A 312 5.34 1.06 0.84
CA PHE A 312 5.81 2.30 0.22
C PHE A 312 6.43 1.94 -1.11
N SER A 313 6.13 2.74 -2.14
CA SER A 313 6.71 2.59 -3.47
C SER A 313 7.26 3.93 -3.91
N TYR A 314 8.48 3.90 -4.41
CA TYR A 314 9.18 5.07 -4.95
C TYR A 314 9.54 4.76 -6.40
N SER A 315 9.29 5.72 -7.28
CA SER A 315 9.57 5.60 -8.71
C SER A 315 10.30 6.84 -9.20
N PHE A 316 11.37 6.63 -9.95
CA PHE A 316 12.16 7.69 -10.54
C PHE A 316 12.74 7.20 -11.87
N ILE A 317 13.19 8.14 -12.70
CA ILE A 317 13.91 7.86 -13.93
C ILE A 317 15.28 8.52 -13.82
N ASP A 318 16.31 7.72 -14.04
CA ASP A 318 17.69 8.19 -14.13
C ASP A 318 18.02 8.51 -15.60
N THR A 319 18.14 9.79 -15.94
CA THR A 319 18.44 10.22 -17.31
C THR A 319 19.88 9.95 -17.72
N ASP A 320 20.79 9.77 -16.76
CA ASP A 320 22.17 9.34 -17.04
C ASP A 320 22.20 7.91 -17.59
N LEU A 321 21.34 7.02 -17.07
CA LEU A 321 21.22 5.64 -17.57
C LEU A 321 20.61 5.56 -18.97
N LEU A 322 19.93 6.61 -19.41
CA LEU A 322 19.34 6.71 -20.74
C LEU A 322 20.32 7.32 -21.77
N ASP A 323 21.53 7.70 -21.36
CA ASP A 323 22.53 8.41 -22.18
C ASP A 323 21.96 9.74 -22.78
N VAL A 324 20.93 10.31 -22.14
CA VAL A 324 20.21 11.52 -22.60
C VAL A 324 20.88 12.80 -22.08
N SER A 325 21.69 12.73 -21.02
CA SER A 325 22.23 13.91 -20.35
C SER A 325 23.59 14.40 -20.89
N HIS A 326 23.63 15.70 -21.21
CA HIS A 326 24.84 16.50 -21.42
C HIS A 326 25.29 17.27 -20.16
N ALA A 327 24.66 17.04 -19.00
CA ALA A 327 24.96 17.76 -17.77
C ALA A 327 26.41 17.52 -17.30
N PRO A 328 27.07 18.53 -16.69
CA PRO A 328 28.38 18.34 -16.09
C PRO A 328 28.32 17.27 -14.98
N PRO A 329 29.43 16.56 -14.69
CA PRO A 329 29.46 15.41 -13.78
C PRO A 329 29.21 15.70 -12.28
N ASP A 330 28.70 16.87 -11.91
CA ASP A 330 28.33 17.17 -10.53
C ASP A 330 27.06 16.39 -10.18
N ALA A 331 26.91 15.68 -9.08
CA ALA A 331 27.79 15.17 -8.05
C ALA A 331 27.07 13.89 -7.57
N GLY A 332 27.73 12.94 -6.92
CA GLY A 332 27.07 11.77 -6.33
C GLY A 332 26.13 12.15 -5.17
N LEU A 333 25.07 12.90 -5.45
CA LEU A 333 24.04 13.29 -4.53
C LEU A 333 23.05 12.14 -4.39
N VAL A 334 22.69 11.87 -3.14
CA VAL A 334 21.70 10.86 -2.79
C VAL A 334 20.40 11.18 -3.53
N LEU A 335 19.76 10.17 -4.12
CA LEU A 335 18.51 10.34 -4.90
C LEU A 335 17.36 10.90 -4.04
N THR A 336 17.39 10.60 -2.74
CA THR A 336 16.45 11.08 -1.73
C THR A 336 16.91 12.41 -1.13
N PRO A 337 15.99 13.28 -0.69
CA PRO A 337 14.56 13.04 -0.57
C PRO A 337 13.79 13.24 -1.90
N PHE A 338 12.72 12.46 -2.08
CA PHE A 338 11.82 12.58 -3.23
C PHE A 338 10.85 13.74 -3.02
N PRO A 339 10.53 14.54 -4.05
CA PRO A 339 9.50 15.56 -3.93
C PRO A 339 8.12 14.89 -3.75
N ILE A 340 7.37 15.34 -2.75
CA ILE A 340 6.05 14.78 -2.41
C ILE A 340 5.01 15.90 -2.48
N VAL A 341 4.00 15.74 -3.33
CA VAL A 341 2.85 16.64 -3.40
C VAL A 341 1.96 16.41 -2.19
N THR A 342 1.88 17.39 -1.29
CA THR A 342 1.14 17.29 -0.02
C THR A 342 -0.30 17.80 -0.13
N SER A 343 -0.59 18.69 -1.09
CA SER A 343 -1.94 19.18 -1.37
C SER A 343 -2.37 18.86 -2.80
N MET A 344 -3.66 18.58 -3.00
CA MET A 344 -4.20 18.32 -4.34
C MET A 344 -3.93 19.54 -5.24
N PRO A 345 -3.21 19.39 -6.38
CA PRO A 345 -2.91 20.54 -7.21
C PRO A 345 -4.19 21.19 -7.73
N PHE A 346 -4.26 22.50 -7.56
CA PHE A 346 -5.40 23.32 -7.95
C PHE A 346 -5.07 24.07 -9.24
N TYR A 347 -5.91 23.92 -10.26
CA TYR A 347 -5.80 24.64 -11.52
C TYR A 347 -6.68 25.89 -11.51
N ASP A 348 -6.05 27.06 -11.65
CA ASP A 348 -6.73 28.33 -11.78
C ASP A 348 -6.97 28.68 -13.26
N THR A 349 -8.24 28.61 -13.66
CA THR A 349 -8.69 28.94 -15.02
C THR A 349 -8.48 30.40 -15.42
N GLN A 350 -8.43 31.34 -14.47
CA GLN A 350 -8.31 32.77 -14.78
C GLN A 350 -6.87 33.15 -15.13
N THR A 351 -5.90 32.59 -14.40
CA THR A 351 -4.48 32.88 -14.60
C THR A 351 -3.76 31.83 -15.44
N HIS A 352 -4.42 30.70 -15.72
CA HIS A 352 -3.83 29.53 -16.39
C HIS A 352 -2.61 28.96 -15.65
N LYS A 353 -2.72 28.89 -14.32
CA LYS A 353 -1.65 28.42 -13.43
C LYS A 353 -2.08 27.20 -12.63
N LEU A 354 -1.12 26.37 -12.28
CA LEU A 354 -1.28 25.25 -11.37
C LEU A 354 -0.60 25.58 -10.03
N ALA A 355 -1.33 25.49 -8.93
CA ALA A 355 -0.83 25.74 -7.58
C ALA A 355 -0.87 24.45 -6.74
N MET A 356 0.17 24.19 -5.95
CA MET A 356 0.27 23.03 -5.07
C MET A 356 1.29 23.27 -3.96
N CYS A 357 1.24 22.45 -2.91
CA CYS A 357 2.25 22.39 -1.87
C CYS A 357 3.10 21.12 -2.08
N VAL A 358 4.42 21.27 -1.99
CA VAL A 358 5.37 20.19 -2.29
C VAL A 358 6.45 20.14 -1.22
N GLN A 359 6.59 18.99 -0.56
CA GLN A 359 7.74 18.70 0.31
C GLN A 359 8.96 18.34 -0.51
N HIS A 360 10.14 18.67 0.01
CA HIS A 360 11.44 18.36 -0.60
C HIS A 360 11.61 18.95 -2.01
N MET A 361 10.95 20.09 -2.28
CA MET A 361 11.06 20.81 -3.53
C MET A 361 12.42 21.51 -3.68
N ILE A 362 12.95 22.01 -2.56
CA ILE A 362 14.23 22.69 -2.47
C ILE A 362 15.28 21.69 -2.01
N GLU A 363 16.43 21.63 -2.68
CA GLU A 363 17.50 20.70 -2.32
C GLU A 363 18.19 21.12 -1.00
N PRO A 364 18.43 20.17 -0.07
CA PRO A 364 19.25 20.46 1.11
C PRO A 364 20.68 20.78 0.66
N ARG A 365 21.24 21.86 1.21
CA ARG A 365 22.61 22.31 0.91
C ARG A 365 23.51 21.95 2.08
N ASP A 366 24.59 21.21 1.81
CA ASP A 366 25.60 20.86 2.82
C ASP A 366 26.55 22.02 3.15
N ASP A 367 26.58 23.05 2.29
CA ASP A 367 27.55 24.16 2.37
C ASP A 367 26.90 25.47 2.82
N ASP A 368 27.24 25.88 4.05
CA ASP A 368 26.74 27.03 4.82
C ASP A 368 27.23 28.40 4.27
N SER A 369 27.46 28.49 2.96
CA SER A 369 27.93 29.72 2.31
C SER A 369 26.80 30.78 2.30
N PRO A 370 26.97 31.91 3.03
CA PRO A 370 25.90 32.87 3.21
C PRO A 370 25.57 33.60 1.90
N GLY A 371 24.35 33.39 1.38
CA GLY A 371 23.76 34.20 0.31
C GLY A 371 23.37 33.47 -0.98
N ALA A 372 23.69 32.18 -1.14
CA ALA A 372 23.26 31.40 -2.30
C ALA A 372 21.95 30.66 -2.01
N LYS A 373 20.88 30.95 -2.78
CA LYS A 373 19.61 30.20 -2.69
C LYS A 373 19.84 28.75 -3.11
N ALA A 374 19.37 27.80 -2.30
CA ALA A 374 19.38 26.39 -2.68
C ALA A 374 18.51 26.17 -3.95
N PRO A 375 18.96 25.33 -4.90
CA PRO A 375 18.21 25.11 -6.12
C PRO A 375 16.91 24.36 -5.82
N ALA A 376 15.83 24.81 -6.45
CA ALA A 376 14.57 24.08 -6.47
C ALA A 376 14.55 23.13 -7.66
N LYS A 377 13.86 21.99 -7.51
CA LYS A 377 13.59 21.09 -8.63
C LYS A 377 12.74 21.80 -9.68
N GLU A 378 12.90 21.42 -10.94
CA GLU A 378 12.09 21.94 -12.04
C GLU A 378 10.75 21.21 -12.11
N VAL A 379 9.72 21.88 -12.63
CA VAL A 379 8.40 21.27 -12.87
C VAL A 379 8.17 21.08 -14.36
N TRP A 380 7.70 19.89 -14.75
CA TRP A 380 7.47 19.48 -16.13
C TRP A 380 6.07 18.84 -16.26
N ILE A 381 5.44 18.95 -17.43
CA ILE A 381 4.20 18.24 -17.76
C ILE A 381 4.43 17.37 -19.00
N GLY A 382 4.53 16.05 -18.79
CA GLY A 382 5.06 15.15 -19.81
C GLY A 382 6.41 15.63 -20.33
N PRO A 383 6.59 15.81 -21.65
CA PRO A 383 7.84 16.32 -22.23
C PRO A 383 7.97 17.85 -22.17
N LEU A 384 6.97 18.58 -21.67
CA LEU A 384 6.97 20.05 -21.65
C LEU A 384 7.60 20.57 -20.35
N GLY A 385 8.83 21.06 -20.45
CA GLY A 385 9.50 21.78 -19.37
C GLY A 385 10.94 22.19 -19.73
N PRO A 386 11.68 22.81 -18.79
CA PRO A 386 11.18 23.24 -17.48
C PRO A 386 10.12 24.33 -17.60
N LEU A 387 9.03 24.20 -16.86
CA LEU A 387 7.96 25.19 -16.82
C LEU A 387 8.36 26.37 -15.91
N THR A 388 7.85 27.56 -16.24
CA THR A 388 8.03 28.74 -15.39
C THR A 388 7.34 28.50 -14.05
N THR A 389 8.14 28.46 -12.99
CA THR A 389 7.69 28.05 -11.66
C THR A 389 8.13 29.08 -10.63
N LEU A 390 7.19 29.45 -9.76
CA LEU A 390 7.44 30.22 -8.54
C LEU A 390 7.42 29.25 -7.36
N VAL A 391 8.51 29.22 -6.59
CA VAL A 391 8.65 28.38 -5.40
C VAL A 391 8.85 29.30 -4.20
N ALA A 392 7.98 29.17 -3.19
CA ALA A 392 8.08 29.90 -1.94
C ALA A 392 8.03 28.90 -0.76
N PRO A 393 9.04 28.86 0.13
CA PRO A 393 8.97 28.00 1.31
C PRO A 393 7.78 28.43 2.20
N VAL A 394 7.00 27.47 2.69
CA VAL A 394 5.82 27.74 3.54
C VAL A 394 6.23 28.41 4.85
N THR A 395 7.35 27.94 5.42
CA THR A 395 8.04 28.58 6.54
C THR A 395 9.55 28.40 6.38
N GLU A 396 10.36 29.30 6.95
CA GLU A 396 11.85 29.24 6.83
C GLU A 396 12.48 27.95 7.37
N ARG A 397 11.73 27.15 8.14
CA ARG A 397 12.19 25.89 8.75
C ARG A 397 11.47 24.65 8.24
N SER A 398 10.53 24.80 7.30
CA SER A 398 9.80 23.67 6.72
C SER A 398 10.46 23.22 5.43
N ASP A 399 10.42 21.91 5.19
CA ASP A 399 10.77 21.26 3.94
C ASP A 399 9.67 21.38 2.87
N GLU A 400 8.55 22.01 3.21
CA GLU A 400 7.39 22.24 2.36
C GLU A 400 7.46 23.62 1.69
N ALA A 401 7.14 23.65 0.41
CA ALA A 401 7.07 24.87 -0.39
C ALA A 401 5.75 24.97 -1.16
N ASP A 402 5.22 26.19 -1.24
CA ASP A 402 4.17 26.55 -2.19
C ASP A 402 4.80 26.69 -3.58
N VAL A 403 4.22 25.98 -4.54
CA VAL A 403 4.68 25.90 -5.92
C VAL A 403 3.55 26.37 -6.83
N VAL A 404 3.81 27.42 -7.61
CA VAL A 404 2.90 27.93 -8.64
C VAL A 404 3.58 27.80 -10.00
N VAL A 405 2.93 27.11 -10.93
CA VAL A 405 3.48 26.73 -12.23
C VAL A 405 2.63 27.36 -13.33
N ASP A 406 3.28 27.98 -14.30
CA ASP A 406 2.62 28.50 -15.49
C ASP A 406 2.42 27.37 -16.50
N LEU A 407 1.16 27.12 -16.86
CA LEU A 407 0.86 26.13 -17.88
C LEU A 407 1.09 26.72 -19.29
N PRO A 408 1.66 25.94 -20.21
CA PRO A 408 1.80 26.36 -21.60
C PRO A 408 0.41 26.40 -22.27
N PRO A 409 0.24 27.20 -23.35
CA PRO A 409 -1.01 27.26 -24.08
C PRO A 409 -1.51 25.86 -24.52
N LEU A 410 -2.82 25.66 -24.51
CA LEU A 410 -3.45 24.37 -24.82
C LEU A 410 -2.95 23.75 -26.13
N ARG A 411 -2.74 24.55 -27.18
CA ARG A 411 -2.18 24.09 -28.46
C ARG A 411 -0.87 23.31 -28.25
N ARG A 412 0.07 23.86 -27.48
CA ARG A 412 1.37 23.21 -27.20
C ARG A 412 1.24 21.94 -26.37
N ILE A 413 0.26 21.91 -25.47
CA ILE A 413 -0.06 20.71 -24.71
C ILE A 413 -0.56 19.62 -25.65
N LEU A 414 -1.55 19.94 -26.50
CA LEU A 414 -2.18 18.99 -27.41
C LEU A 414 -1.24 18.47 -28.51
N GLU A 415 -0.25 19.27 -28.93
CA GLU A 415 0.82 18.83 -29.83
C GLU A 415 1.65 17.64 -29.30
N GLN A 416 1.55 17.31 -28.01
CA GLN A 416 2.25 16.15 -27.41
C GLN A 416 1.48 14.82 -27.55
N GLY A 417 0.26 14.83 -28.08
CA GLY A 417 -0.45 13.60 -28.44
C GLY A 417 0.20 12.90 -29.63
N SER A 418 0.38 11.57 -29.55
CA SER A 418 1.00 10.73 -30.57
C SER A 418 0.50 11.00 -32.01
N ASP A 419 1.40 11.46 -32.89
CA ASP A 419 1.56 11.34 -34.36
C ASP A 419 0.34 11.13 -35.31
N GLY A 420 -0.90 11.38 -34.86
CA GLY A 420 -2.12 11.26 -35.64
C GLY A 420 -3.01 12.48 -35.42
N ASP A 421 -3.07 13.34 -36.43
CA ASP A 421 -3.92 14.54 -36.56
C ASP A 421 -4.42 15.14 -35.24
N ALA A 422 -3.71 16.17 -34.76
CA ALA A 422 -4.10 17.00 -33.61
C ALA A 422 -5.56 17.53 -33.71
N GLU A 423 -6.16 17.54 -34.89
CA GLU A 423 -7.57 17.89 -35.11
C GLU A 423 -8.58 16.85 -34.59
N THR A 424 -8.16 15.59 -34.40
CA THR A 424 -9.04 14.49 -33.94
C THR A 424 -8.88 14.17 -32.45
N GLN A 425 -7.90 14.76 -31.78
CA GLN A 425 -7.63 14.46 -30.39
C GLN A 425 -8.66 15.14 -29.48
N SER A 426 -9.56 14.34 -28.89
CA SER A 426 -10.58 14.84 -27.96
C SER A 426 -10.09 14.90 -26.51
N GLN A 427 -8.96 14.27 -26.19
CA GLN A 427 -8.36 14.27 -24.87
C GLN A 427 -6.86 13.96 -24.90
N LEU A 428 -6.12 14.50 -23.93
CA LEU A 428 -4.71 14.23 -23.70
C LEU A 428 -4.45 14.20 -22.19
N THR A 429 -3.68 13.21 -21.75
CA THR A 429 -3.21 13.13 -20.37
C THR A 429 -1.70 13.17 -20.34
N LEU A 430 -1.13 14.11 -19.58
CA LEU A 430 0.33 14.23 -19.38
C LEU A 430 0.67 14.10 -17.89
N PRO A 431 1.75 13.38 -17.53
CA PRO A 431 2.17 13.27 -16.13
C PRO A 431 2.78 14.57 -15.62
N LEU A 432 2.52 14.92 -14.37
CA LEU A 432 3.23 16.01 -13.69
C LEU A 432 4.53 15.45 -13.10
N LEU A 433 5.66 16.02 -13.47
CA LEU A 433 6.99 15.52 -13.15
C LEU A 433 7.81 16.61 -12.44
N PHE A 434 8.68 16.17 -11.52
CA PHE A 434 9.71 17.01 -10.93
C PHE A 434 11.07 16.55 -11.45
N VAL A 435 11.89 17.48 -11.94
CA VAL A 435 13.21 17.17 -12.51
C VAL A 435 14.29 17.84 -11.68
N ARG A 436 15.28 17.06 -11.27
CA ARG A 436 16.41 17.57 -10.52
C ARG A 436 17.37 18.30 -11.45
N SER A 437 17.67 19.57 -11.18
CA SER A 437 18.49 20.38 -12.09
C SER A 437 19.96 19.97 -12.11
N SER A 438 20.47 19.36 -11.03
CA SER A 438 21.87 18.97 -10.92
C SER A 438 22.22 17.79 -11.83
N ASP A 439 21.35 16.79 -11.91
CA ASP A 439 21.65 15.52 -12.61
C ASP A 439 20.50 14.99 -13.49
N GLY A 440 19.42 15.75 -13.65
CA GLY A 440 18.30 15.38 -14.50
C GLY A 440 17.47 14.20 -13.98
N ALA A 441 17.61 13.80 -12.72
CA ALA A 441 16.75 12.76 -12.14
C ALA A 441 15.27 13.19 -12.18
N ILE A 442 14.41 12.33 -12.72
CA ILE A 442 12.98 12.64 -12.88
C ILE A 442 12.18 11.87 -11.82
N TYR A 443 11.34 12.59 -11.09
CA TYR A 443 10.44 12.07 -10.08
C TYR A 443 8.99 12.24 -10.56
N HIS A 444 8.22 11.16 -10.54
CA HIS A 444 6.80 11.22 -10.85
C HIS A 444 6.02 11.75 -9.64
N SER A 445 5.20 12.80 -9.83
CA SER A 445 4.42 13.39 -8.72
C SER A 445 3.26 12.51 -8.23
N GLY A 446 2.90 11.48 -9.01
CA GLY A 446 1.67 10.70 -8.82
C GLY A 446 0.43 11.36 -9.44
N ARG A 447 0.57 12.57 -9.99
CA ARG A 447 -0.52 13.36 -10.58
C ARG A 447 -0.40 13.47 -12.09
N GLN A 448 -1.53 13.65 -12.74
CA GLN A 448 -1.59 13.86 -14.19
C GLN A 448 -2.51 15.03 -14.55
N ILE A 449 -2.18 15.73 -15.63
CA ILE A 449 -3.01 16.78 -16.20
C ILE A 449 -3.81 16.18 -17.35
N LEU A 450 -5.13 16.17 -17.20
CA LEU A 450 -6.09 15.79 -18.23
C LEU A 450 -6.60 17.05 -18.94
N CYS A 451 -6.31 17.18 -20.23
CA CYS A 451 -6.91 18.15 -21.14
C CYS A 451 -7.98 17.46 -21.97
N GLN A 452 -9.20 18.00 -22.01
CA GLN A 452 -10.32 17.34 -22.69
C GLN A 452 -11.28 18.33 -23.35
N ASP A 453 -11.68 18.04 -24.59
CA ASP A 453 -12.79 18.71 -25.26
C ASP A 453 -14.10 18.04 -24.86
N LEU A 454 -14.86 18.72 -23.98
CA LEU A 454 -16.13 18.22 -23.48
C LEU A 454 -17.15 18.01 -24.60
N VAL A 455 -17.12 18.84 -25.65
CA VAL A 455 -18.05 18.70 -26.78
C VAL A 455 -17.78 17.41 -27.54
N ALA A 456 -16.51 17.16 -27.88
CA ALA A 456 -16.12 15.94 -28.58
C ALA A 456 -16.45 14.69 -27.76
N VAL A 457 -16.18 14.72 -26.46
CA VAL A 457 -16.44 13.58 -25.56
C VAL A 457 -17.93 13.30 -25.39
N VAL A 458 -18.75 14.32 -25.16
CA VAL A 458 -20.21 14.16 -25.03
C VAL A 458 -20.84 13.69 -26.35
N ARG A 459 -20.31 14.17 -27.49
CA ARG A 459 -20.74 13.71 -28.80
C ARG A 459 -20.37 12.24 -29.03
N ALA A 460 -19.17 11.82 -28.65
CA ALA A 460 -18.75 10.42 -28.73
C ALA A 460 -19.60 9.50 -27.84
N ALA A 461 -20.13 10.01 -26.72
CA ALA A 461 -21.08 9.31 -25.86
C ALA A 461 -22.52 9.26 -26.43
N GLY A 462 -22.78 9.90 -27.58
CA GLY A 462 -24.08 9.87 -28.28
C GLY A 462 -25.07 10.98 -27.91
N ASP A 463 -24.73 11.88 -26.98
CA ASP A 463 -25.62 12.98 -26.58
C ASP A 463 -25.33 14.28 -27.35
N HIS A 464 -25.78 14.31 -28.60
CA HIS A 464 -25.61 15.48 -29.46
C HIS A 464 -26.28 16.76 -28.92
N ARG A 465 -27.40 16.63 -28.17
CA ARG A 465 -28.12 17.77 -27.62
C ARG A 465 -27.34 18.43 -26.50
N ALA A 466 -26.77 17.64 -25.59
CA ALA A 466 -25.90 18.14 -24.54
C ALA A 466 -24.62 18.78 -25.12
N ALA A 467 -24.03 18.18 -26.17
CA ALA A 467 -22.87 18.76 -26.86
C ALA A 467 -23.18 20.14 -27.46
N ASP A 468 -24.33 20.30 -28.12
CA ASP A 468 -24.76 21.59 -28.68
C ASP A 468 -25.12 22.62 -27.60
N ALA A 469 -25.62 22.18 -26.44
CA ALA A 469 -25.82 23.05 -25.29
C ALA A 469 -24.48 23.55 -24.72
N LEU A 470 -23.48 22.67 -24.56
CA LEU A 470 -22.14 23.04 -24.07
C LEU A 470 -21.48 24.11 -24.93
N LYS A 471 -21.59 24.01 -26.26
CA LYS A 471 -21.09 25.03 -27.19
C LYS A 471 -21.68 26.42 -26.94
N LYS A 472 -22.96 26.48 -26.54
CA LYS A 472 -23.67 27.75 -26.29
C LYS A 472 -23.34 28.35 -24.93
N LEU A 473 -22.94 27.53 -23.97
CA LEU A 473 -22.76 27.94 -22.58
C LEU A 473 -21.44 28.70 -22.33
N GLN A 474 -20.49 28.73 -23.28
CA GLN A 474 -19.17 29.38 -23.13
C GLN A 474 -18.42 28.98 -21.83
N VAL A 475 -18.66 27.75 -21.35
CA VAL A 475 -18.11 27.21 -20.08
C VAL A 475 -16.68 26.65 -20.19
N GLY A 476 -16.01 26.89 -21.33
CA GLY A 476 -14.67 26.39 -21.60
C GLY A 476 -13.55 27.32 -21.10
N LEU A 477 -12.31 26.89 -21.28
CA LEU A 477 -11.15 27.72 -20.99
C LEU A 477 -11.13 28.99 -21.86
N GLY A 478 -10.63 30.08 -21.29
CA GLY A 478 -10.58 31.40 -21.91
C GLY A 478 -9.35 31.64 -22.79
N ALA A 479 -9.19 32.88 -23.24
CA ALA A 479 -8.09 33.30 -24.11
C ALA A 479 -6.70 33.09 -23.46
N VAL A 480 -6.59 33.24 -22.14
CA VAL A 480 -5.34 33.05 -21.38
C VAL A 480 -4.77 31.63 -21.55
N ALA A 481 -5.63 30.62 -21.68
CA ALA A 481 -5.24 29.24 -21.94
C ALA A 481 -4.95 28.94 -23.43
N GLY A 482 -5.07 29.93 -24.32
CA GLY A 482 -4.95 29.73 -25.77
C GLY A 482 -6.14 29.01 -26.41
N ALA A 483 -7.28 28.89 -25.74
CA ALA A 483 -8.44 28.15 -26.26
C ALA A 483 -9.02 28.74 -27.56
N HIS A 484 -8.82 30.05 -27.78
CA HIS A 484 -9.22 30.74 -29.01
C HIS A 484 -8.46 30.29 -30.26
N GLU A 485 -7.32 29.61 -30.08
CA GLU A 485 -6.52 29.07 -31.17
C GLU A 485 -6.96 27.66 -31.59
N LEU A 486 -7.86 27.03 -30.84
CA LEU A 486 -8.33 25.66 -31.08
C LEU A 486 -9.53 25.65 -32.02
N PRO A 487 -9.91 24.48 -32.58
CA PRO A 487 -11.02 24.39 -33.52
C PRO A 487 -12.31 25.03 -32.99
N PRO A 488 -13.01 25.84 -33.81
CA PRO A 488 -14.17 26.61 -33.36
C PRO A 488 -15.29 25.69 -32.87
N GLY A 489 -15.87 26.04 -31.71
CA GLY A 489 -16.93 25.26 -31.08
C GLY A 489 -16.43 24.06 -30.27
N SER A 490 -15.13 23.92 -30.02
CA SER A 490 -14.61 23.06 -28.96
C SER A 490 -14.77 23.71 -27.59
N VAL A 491 -14.90 22.90 -26.54
CA VAL A 491 -15.01 23.37 -25.15
C VAL A 491 -14.01 22.60 -24.31
N TRP A 492 -12.80 23.15 -24.21
CA TRP A 492 -11.69 22.52 -23.51
C TRP A 492 -11.77 22.77 -22.01
N THR A 493 -11.35 21.77 -21.25
CA THR A 493 -11.14 21.84 -19.80
C THR A 493 -9.82 21.19 -19.42
N ILE A 494 -9.24 21.64 -18.30
CA ILE A 494 -8.08 21.03 -17.66
C ILE A 494 -8.50 20.54 -16.28
N ARG A 495 -8.12 19.30 -15.95
CA ARG A 495 -8.28 18.72 -14.62
C ARG A 495 -6.99 18.06 -14.17
N VAL A 496 -6.76 18.03 -12.87
CA VAL A 496 -5.69 17.26 -12.26
C VAL A 496 -6.29 15.97 -11.70
N LEU A 497 -5.66 14.84 -12.03
CA LEU A 497 -6.02 13.50 -11.55
C LEU A 497 -5.03 13.08 -10.44
#